data_AF-A0A448YX55-F1
#
_entry.id   AF-A0A448YX55-F1
#
_cell.length_a   1.000
_cell.length_b   1.000
_cell.length_c   1.000
_cell.angle_alpha   90.00
_cell.angle_beta   90.00
_cell.angle_gamma   90.00
#
_symmetry.space_group_name_H-M   'P 1'
#
loop_
_entity.id
_entity.type
_entity.pdbx_description
1 polymer ?
#
loop_
_entity_poly.entity_id
_entity_poly.type
_entity_poly.pdbx_seq_one_letter_code
_entity_poly.pdbx_strand_id
1 'polypeptide(L)'
;MYKAPWCWLLWTLSSANGLTPSHNRHPRFEGSPTDCAVVASMASTGTDHLVETTVDSVSLLSIIQKSFPEATSYSVRDNIKQANAEGFRVVLEGIEKENDSSTSLFIKKVKAREYSHKPWGDLRRTLLYSRTEARFYTDILPLMREKTKTANSKWSIAPNCFYAETILDGLVGEDESTSASKGESASDPFYNETDTAILDHKGGLLVLESLGGDFYQKSPLTPEEATECLRAVAGFHATAYEDAAMLKVVSDRLCEYGGSYHLRNRNPKELKNIQTTWAEFCKRVGSAAPEVFERPSVVNLAKRVQDMAESISEELSPAYNDKYATIVHGDYKAMNVFLAADKTEEGKECAAVAASPLPIIIDFASTGVGLGISDVAMHITHAVPPEHLVDGGEEKLVETYLDALNKALPDHSRPCYPRDVAMRHYRLAVIDYFRFIMGRLWRGASLETFEKRKDSMNSVYVNRNIDAAINLIERADSYLTIFEEESRMNTGRSNMTQ
;
A
#
# COMPACT_ATOMS: atom_id res chain seq x y z
N MET A 1 0.30 -21.04 20.96
CA MET A 1 0.10 -19.95 20.00
C MET A 1 0.94 -18.75 20.43
N TYR A 2 1.96 -18.39 19.65
CA TYR A 2 2.71 -17.15 19.86
C TYR A 2 1.79 -15.97 19.55
N LYS A 3 1.53 -15.09 20.52
CA LYS A 3 0.90 -13.79 20.25
C LYS A 3 1.90 -12.98 19.41
N ALA A 4 1.72 -12.98 18.09
CA ALA A 4 2.50 -12.11 17.22
C ALA A 4 2.18 -10.65 17.60
N PRO A 5 3.19 -9.80 17.88
CA PRO A 5 2.93 -8.38 18.07
C PRO A 5 2.35 -7.79 16.79
N TRP A 6 1.25 -7.06 16.95
CA TRP A 6 0.48 -6.45 15.87
C TRP A 6 1.38 -5.52 15.04
N CYS A 7 1.66 -5.91 13.80
CA CYS A 7 2.47 -5.12 12.88
C CYS A 7 1.59 -4.14 12.12
N TRP A 8 1.44 -2.92 12.62
CA TRP A 8 1.00 -1.80 11.76
C TRP A 8 2.19 -1.30 10.94
N LEU A 9 1.90 -0.95 9.68
CA LEU A 9 2.80 -0.92 8.53
C LEU A 9 4.06 -0.06 8.59
N LEU A 10 5.20 -0.63 8.19
CA LEU A 10 6.34 0.11 7.65
C LEU A 10 6.23 0.11 6.12
N TRP A 11 5.78 1.21 5.50
CA TRP A 11 6.23 1.48 4.13
C TRP A 11 6.13 2.95 3.70
N THR A 12 7.30 3.57 3.56
CA THR A 12 7.68 4.45 2.44
C THR A 12 9.15 4.89 2.67
N LEU A 13 9.99 4.80 1.64
CA LEU A 13 11.36 5.32 1.58
C LEU A 13 12.37 4.87 2.67
N SER A 14 12.71 3.58 2.71
CA SER A 14 14.07 3.19 3.13
C SER A 14 15.05 3.65 2.03
N SER A 15 15.73 4.75 2.27
CA SER A 15 16.92 5.15 1.54
C SER A 15 18.04 4.20 1.95
N ALA A 16 18.43 3.31 1.03
CA ALA A 16 19.73 2.66 1.10
C ALA A 16 20.80 3.76 0.88
N ASN A 17 21.15 4.48 1.94
CA ASN A 17 22.35 5.30 1.96
C ASN A 17 23.54 4.33 2.10
N GLY A 18 24.03 3.85 0.96
CA GLY A 18 25.40 3.39 0.86
C GLY A 18 26.31 4.60 1.06
N LEU A 19 26.77 4.82 2.29
CA LEU A 19 27.87 5.72 2.55
C LEU A 19 29.09 5.19 1.79
N THR A 20 29.49 5.90 0.75
CA THR A 20 30.82 5.76 0.16
C THR A 20 31.86 6.07 1.23
N PRO A 21 32.81 5.18 1.56
CA PRO A 21 33.91 5.54 2.44
C PRO A 21 34.86 6.46 1.68
N SER A 22 34.93 7.72 2.10
CA SER A 22 36.04 8.60 1.73
C SER A 22 37.34 7.97 2.20
N HIS A 23 38.26 7.71 1.28
CA HIS A 23 39.60 7.27 1.57
C HIS A 23 40.31 8.23 2.53
N ASN A 24 40.64 7.75 3.73
CA ASN A 24 41.80 8.22 4.47
C ASN A 24 42.58 7.02 5.01
N ARG A 25 43.84 6.94 4.58
CA ARG A 25 44.85 5.96 4.98
C ARG A 25 45.23 6.21 6.43
N HIS A 26 45.37 5.16 7.24
CA HIS A 26 46.44 4.94 8.23
C HIS A 26 46.32 3.53 8.90
N PRO A 27 47.37 3.03 9.59
CA PRO A 27 47.97 1.73 9.27
C PRO A 27 47.46 0.53 10.09
N ARG A 28 47.80 -0.64 9.54
CA ARG A 28 47.56 -2.00 10.04
C ARG A 28 48.05 -2.21 11.48
N PHE A 29 47.22 -2.90 12.28
CA PHE A 29 47.67 -3.72 13.39
C PHE A 29 47.15 -5.15 13.19
N GLU A 30 48.07 -6.11 13.32
CA GLU A 30 47.85 -7.55 13.21
C GLU A 30 47.31 -8.11 14.53
N GLY A 31 46.40 -9.09 14.43
CA GLY A 31 45.97 -9.90 15.57
C GLY A 31 44.82 -10.85 15.21
N SER A 32 45.10 -12.15 15.22
CA SER A 32 44.14 -13.26 15.15
C SER A 32 44.28 -14.14 16.40
N PRO A 33 43.54 -15.25 16.57
CA PRO A 33 42.08 -15.40 16.65
C PRO A 33 41.68 -16.15 17.94
N THR A 34 40.39 -16.16 18.35
CA THR A 34 39.74 -17.32 19.03
C THR A 34 38.24 -17.10 19.30
N ASP A 35 37.44 -17.95 18.64
CA ASP A 35 36.28 -18.75 19.06
C ASP A 35 35.29 -18.38 20.21
N CYS A 36 34.02 -18.51 19.82
CA CYS A 36 32.89 -19.23 20.44
C CYS A 36 32.20 -18.75 21.74
N ALA A 37 30.97 -18.26 21.51
CA ALA A 37 29.69 -18.68 22.10
C ALA A 37 29.46 -18.57 23.62
N VAL A 38 28.58 -17.62 24.01
CA VAL A 38 27.53 -17.81 25.03
C VAL A 38 26.30 -17.00 24.62
N VAL A 39 25.16 -17.67 24.40
CA VAL A 39 23.84 -17.06 24.21
C VAL A 39 23.22 -16.87 25.60
N ALA A 40 22.94 -15.63 25.98
CA ALA A 40 22.15 -15.30 27.16
C ALA A 40 20.77 -14.78 26.75
N SER A 41 19.75 -15.54 27.13
CA SER A 41 18.34 -15.16 27.13
C SER A 41 18.11 -14.04 28.15
N MET A 42 17.53 -12.91 27.72
CA MET A 42 16.98 -11.90 28.61
C MET A 42 15.55 -11.57 28.21
N ALA A 43 14.62 -12.07 29.03
CA ALA A 43 13.25 -11.59 29.08
C ALA A 43 13.24 -10.16 29.64
N SER A 44 12.70 -9.22 28.86
CA SER A 44 12.48 -7.84 29.27
C SER A 44 11.20 -7.75 30.10
N THR A 45 11.35 -7.46 31.39
CA THR A 45 10.28 -6.98 32.26
C THR A 45 10.04 -5.50 31.95
N GLY A 46 8.91 -5.18 31.33
CA GLY A 46 8.51 -3.80 31.06
C GLY A 46 8.18 -3.04 32.34
N THR A 47 8.86 -1.93 32.57
CA THR A 47 8.50 -0.93 33.57
C THR A 47 7.69 0.18 32.90
N ASP A 48 6.49 0.43 33.42
CA ASP A 48 5.65 1.57 33.07
C ASP A 48 6.33 2.88 33.50
N HIS A 49 7.10 3.49 32.60
CA HIS A 49 7.57 4.86 32.76
C HIS A 49 6.83 5.78 31.79
N LEU A 50 5.96 6.62 32.35
CA LEU A 50 5.43 7.83 31.71
C LEU A 50 6.60 8.81 31.46
N VAL A 51 7.24 8.67 30.31
CA VAL A 51 8.23 9.64 29.82
C VAL A 51 7.49 10.67 28.98
N GLU A 52 7.10 11.78 29.61
CA GLU A 52 6.64 12.97 28.90
C GLU A 52 7.83 13.95 28.78
N THR A 53 8.53 13.91 27.65
CA THR A 53 9.62 14.85 27.34
C THR A 53 9.14 15.97 26.43
N THR A 54 8.92 17.13 27.06
CA THR A 54 9.24 18.52 26.67
C THR A 54 9.26 18.95 25.19
N VAL A 55 8.35 19.89 24.91
CA VAL A 55 8.44 21.04 23.97
C VAL A 55 8.48 20.71 22.47
N ASP A 56 7.41 20.07 21.99
CA ASP A 56 6.73 20.41 20.72
C ASP A 56 5.34 19.71 20.61
N SER A 57 4.84 19.20 21.74
CA SER A 57 3.79 18.18 21.77
C SER A 57 2.43 18.79 22.06
N VAL A 58 1.60 18.94 21.03
CA VAL A 58 0.16 18.75 21.23
C VAL A 58 0.01 17.39 21.91
N SER A 59 -0.39 17.38 23.19
CA SER A 59 -0.52 16.15 23.97
C SER A 59 -1.52 15.23 23.26
N LEU A 60 -1.31 13.91 23.31
CA LEU A 60 -2.29 12.98 22.72
C LEU A 60 -3.68 13.21 23.31
N LEU A 61 -3.77 13.65 24.58
CA LEU A 61 -5.04 14.05 25.21
C LEU A 61 -5.72 15.19 24.43
N SER A 62 -5.01 16.26 24.08
CA SER A 62 -5.60 17.37 23.32
C SER A 62 -6.02 16.97 21.90
N ILE A 63 -5.36 15.97 21.30
CA ILE A 63 -5.81 15.34 20.03
C ILE A 63 -7.10 14.56 20.25
N ILE A 64 -7.15 13.71 21.27
CA ILE A 64 -8.32 12.90 21.61
C ILE A 64 -9.53 13.80 21.88
N GLN A 65 -9.32 14.90 22.61
CA GLN A 65 -10.36 15.87 22.96
C GLN A 65 -10.98 16.58 21.76
N LYS A 66 -10.36 16.53 20.56
CA LYS A 66 -11.01 17.00 19.32
C LYS A 66 -12.20 16.12 18.92
N SER A 67 -12.15 14.82 19.22
CA SER A 67 -13.23 13.85 18.96
C SER A 67 -14.07 13.53 20.19
N PHE A 68 -13.44 13.55 21.37
CA PHE A 68 -14.03 13.15 22.66
C PHE A 68 -13.73 14.23 23.69
N PRO A 69 -14.42 15.39 23.66
CA PRO A 69 -14.15 16.53 24.54
C PRO A 69 -14.18 16.19 26.04
N GLU A 70 -14.95 15.17 26.41
CA GLU A 70 -15.08 14.64 27.76
C GLU A 70 -13.89 13.78 28.22
N ALA A 71 -12.98 13.39 27.32
CA ALA A 71 -11.83 12.58 27.67
C ALA A 71 -10.91 13.35 28.64
N THR A 72 -10.71 12.79 29.83
CA THR A 72 -9.82 13.35 30.86
C THR A 72 -8.49 12.62 30.97
N SER A 73 -8.46 11.33 30.64
CA SER A 73 -7.24 10.51 30.63
C SER A 73 -7.31 9.40 29.57
N TYR A 74 -6.14 8.83 29.27
CA TYR A 74 -5.97 7.74 28.32
C TYR A 74 -4.75 6.90 28.70
N SER A 75 -4.73 5.64 28.27
CA SER A 75 -3.53 4.78 28.33
C SER A 75 -3.07 4.42 26.92
N VAL A 76 -1.75 4.52 26.68
CA VAL A 76 -1.13 4.05 25.42
C VAL A 76 -0.88 2.54 25.54
N ARG A 77 -1.47 1.77 24.64
CA ARG A 77 -1.27 0.32 24.55
C ARG A 77 -0.09 -0.03 23.64
N ASP A 78 0.00 0.66 22.51
CA ASP A 78 1.06 0.44 21.53
C ASP A 78 1.52 1.79 20.93
N ASN A 79 2.83 1.89 20.65
CA ASN A 79 3.41 2.95 19.82
C ASN A 79 4.05 2.29 18.59
N ILE A 80 3.60 2.69 17.42
CA ILE A 80 3.97 2.13 16.13
C ILE A 80 4.68 3.21 15.34
N LYS A 81 6.00 3.04 15.17
CA LYS A 81 6.79 3.92 14.31
C LYS A 81 6.81 3.38 12.89
N GLN A 82 6.19 4.14 11.98
CA GLN A 82 6.25 3.89 10.54
C GLN A 82 7.30 4.82 9.93
N ALA A 83 7.73 4.52 8.70
CA ALA A 83 8.71 5.39 8.04
C ALA A 83 8.13 6.79 7.81
N ASN A 84 6.83 6.88 7.52
CA ASN A 84 6.12 8.08 7.11
C ASN A 84 5.07 8.60 8.11
N ALA A 85 4.94 7.95 9.28
CA ALA A 85 3.97 8.34 10.30
C ALA A 85 4.32 7.72 11.67
N GLU A 86 3.70 8.26 12.70
CA GLU A 86 3.68 7.70 14.06
C GLU A 86 2.24 7.31 14.41
N GLY A 87 2.04 6.05 14.82
CA GLY A 87 0.75 5.48 15.19
C GLY A 87 0.68 5.19 16.69
N PHE A 88 -0.44 5.50 17.32
CA PHE A 88 -0.67 5.19 18.74
C PHE A 88 -1.98 4.43 18.90
N ARG A 89 -1.94 3.29 19.58
CA ARG A 89 -3.16 2.65 20.06
C ARG A 89 -3.42 3.10 21.48
N VAL A 90 -4.55 3.76 21.72
CA VAL A 90 -4.90 4.31 23.02
C VAL A 90 -6.25 3.78 23.48
N VAL A 91 -6.41 3.65 24.79
CA VAL A 91 -7.70 3.33 25.42
C VAL A 91 -8.12 4.51 26.27
N LEU A 92 -9.33 5.02 26.05
CA LEU A 92 -9.89 6.10 26.84
C LEU A 92 -10.35 5.59 28.20
N GLU A 93 -10.04 6.34 29.25
CA GLU A 93 -10.39 6.04 30.63
C GLU A 93 -11.51 6.98 31.10
N GLY A 94 -12.43 6.47 31.93
CA GLY A 94 -13.48 7.29 32.56
C GLY A 94 -14.65 7.71 31.67
N ILE A 95 -14.68 7.30 30.40
CA ILE A 95 -15.87 7.46 29.54
C ILE A 95 -16.78 6.26 29.77
N GLU A 96 -17.71 6.39 30.71
CA GLU A 96 -18.78 5.43 30.94
C GLU A 96 -19.69 5.38 29.70
N LYS A 97 -19.55 4.35 28.87
CA LYS A 97 -20.57 3.97 27.89
C LYS A 97 -21.52 2.99 28.55
N GLU A 98 -22.81 3.09 28.24
CA GLU A 98 -23.88 2.22 28.77
C GLU A 98 -23.63 0.70 28.60
N ASN A 99 -22.63 0.30 27.81
CA ASN A 99 -22.29 -1.11 27.52
C ASN A 99 -20.87 -1.55 27.97
N ASP A 100 -20.24 -0.86 28.92
CA ASP A 100 -18.98 -1.28 29.61
C ASP A 100 -17.76 -1.55 28.71
N SER A 101 -17.84 -1.28 27.41
CA SER A 101 -16.72 -1.44 26.48
C SER A 101 -15.87 -0.17 26.48
N SER A 102 -14.64 -0.27 27.01
CA SER A 102 -13.64 0.79 26.88
C SER A 102 -13.49 1.23 25.42
N THR A 103 -13.44 2.54 25.16
CA THR A 103 -13.25 3.05 23.79
C THR A 103 -11.78 2.96 23.40
N SER A 104 -11.46 2.11 22.43
CA SER A 104 -10.10 1.95 21.88
C SER A 104 -9.95 2.77 20.59
N LEU A 105 -8.92 3.60 20.51
CA LEU A 105 -8.63 4.46 19.36
C LEU A 105 -7.26 4.16 18.77
N PHE A 106 -7.13 4.40 17.47
CA PHE A 106 -5.86 4.44 16.76
C PHE A 106 -5.61 5.87 16.25
N ILE A 107 -4.51 6.47 16.68
CA ILE A 107 -4.13 7.84 16.32
C ILE A 107 -2.94 7.78 15.37
N LYS A 108 -3.09 8.22 14.12
CA LYS A 108 -2.01 8.33 13.12
C LYS A 108 -1.57 9.78 13.00
N LYS A 109 -0.27 10.04 13.08
CA LYS A 109 0.34 11.37 12.96
C LYS A 109 1.40 11.37 11.86
N VAL A 110 1.33 12.33 10.96
CA VAL A 110 2.40 12.66 10.01
C VAL A 110 2.92 14.03 10.41
N LYS A 111 4.22 14.15 10.74
CA LYS A 111 4.86 15.43 11.08
C LYS A 111 5.86 15.81 10.00
N ALA A 112 5.61 16.89 9.26
CA ALA A 112 6.45 17.30 8.12
C ALA A 112 7.93 17.45 8.51
N ARG A 113 8.21 17.97 9.71
CA ARG A 113 9.57 18.18 10.21
C ARG A 113 10.41 16.90 10.34
N GLU A 114 9.79 15.76 10.62
CA GLU A 114 10.48 14.46 10.68
C GLU A 114 11.02 14.03 9.31
N TYR A 115 10.53 14.64 8.23
CA TYR A 115 10.90 14.40 6.84
C TYR A 115 11.81 15.47 6.23
N SER A 116 12.28 16.43 7.03
CA SER A 116 13.20 17.50 6.58
C SER A 116 14.49 16.99 5.92
N HIS A 117 14.90 15.75 6.24
CA HIS A 117 16.05 15.08 5.66
C HIS A 117 15.80 14.47 4.27
N LYS A 118 14.55 14.46 3.79
CA LYS A 118 14.17 13.92 2.48
C LYS A 118 14.22 15.03 1.42
N PRO A 119 14.56 14.70 0.16
CA PRO A 119 14.41 15.64 -0.95
C PRO A 119 12.97 16.14 -1.05
N TRP A 120 12.77 17.38 -1.52
CA TRP A 120 11.44 18.01 -1.61
C TRP A 120 10.38 17.10 -2.25
N GLY A 121 10.64 16.50 -3.41
CA GLY A 121 9.65 15.65 -4.09
C GLY A 121 9.18 14.45 -3.25
N ASP A 122 10.04 13.91 -2.36
CA ASP A 122 9.69 12.83 -1.45
C ASP A 122 8.88 13.34 -0.24
N LEU A 123 9.24 14.51 0.29
CA LEU A 123 8.49 15.22 1.34
C LEU A 123 7.09 15.61 0.84
N ARG A 124 7.02 16.34 -0.27
CA ARG A 124 5.77 16.77 -0.95
C ARG A 124 4.81 15.60 -1.14
N ARG A 125 5.29 14.48 -1.70
CA ARG A 125 4.45 13.27 -1.88
C ARG A 125 3.95 12.71 -0.55
N THR A 126 4.76 12.70 0.50
CA THR A 126 4.34 12.26 1.84
C THR A 126 3.22 13.15 2.39
N LEU A 127 3.32 14.47 2.21
CA LEU A 127 2.27 15.42 2.62
C LEU A 127 0.98 15.25 1.80
N LEU A 128 1.09 15.10 0.48
CA LEU A 128 -0.03 14.82 -0.41
C LEU A 128 -0.76 13.51 -0.06
N TYR A 129 -0.01 12.47 0.30
CA TYR A 129 -0.56 11.19 0.78
C TYR A 129 -1.32 11.36 2.09
N SER A 130 -0.77 12.13 3.03
CA SER A 130 -1.46 12.46 4.28
C SER A 130 -2.76 13.24 4.03
N ARG A 131 -2.76 14.19 3.09
CA ARG A 131 -3.96 14.96 2.67
C ARG A 131 -4.99 14.05 2.04
N THR A 132 -4.56 13.16 1.15
CA THR A 132 -5.42 12.21 0.45
C THR A 132 -6.14 11.30 1.44
N GLU A 133 -5.42 10.72 2.40
CA GLU A 133 -6.02 9.85 3.40
C GLU A 133 -7.02 10.59 4.30
N ALA A 134 -6.68 11.80 4.77
CA ALA A 134 -7.59 12.61 5.56
C ALA A 134 -8.88 12.92 4.79
N ARG A 135 -8.77 13.36 3.54
CA ARG A 135 -9.92 13.63 2.65
C ARG A 135 -10.74 12.40 2.33
N PHE A 136 -10.10 11.23 2.20
CA PHE A 136 -10.85 9.99 2.05
C PHE A 136 -11.81 9.80 3.22
N TYR A 137 -11.33 9.96 4.46
CA TYR A 137 -12.17 9.80 5.65
C TYR A 137 -13.20 10.91 5.85
N THR A 138 -12.87 12.18 5.54
CA THR A 138 -13.78 13.32 5.75
C THR A 138 -14.79 13.52 4.62
N ASP A 139 -14.39 13.29 3.38
CA ASP A 139 -15.16 13.72 2.20
C ASP A 139 -15.78 12.52 1.47
N ILE A 140 -15.03 11.43 1.30
CA ILE A 140 -15.42 10.32 0.42
C ILE A 140 -16.13 9.20 1.17
N LEU A 141 -15.59 8.76 2.31
CA LEU A 141 -16.14 7.69 3.12
C LEU A 141 -17.60 7.95 3.56
N PRO A 142 -18.00 9.18 3.95
CA PRO A 142 -19.39 9.47 4.27
C PRO A 142 -20.33 9.28 3.07
N LEU A 143 -19.91 9.68 1.87
CA LEU A 143 -20.69 9.51 0.63
C LEU A 143 -20.87 8.02 0.30
N MET A 144 -19.81 7.22 0.46
CA MET A 144 -19.86 5.76 0.28
C MET A 144 -20.83 5.10 1.27
N ARG A 145 -20.78 5.52 2.54
CA ARG A 145 -21.68 5.05 3.60
C ARG A 145 -23.13 5.43 3.30
N GLU A 146 -23.38 6.64 2.80
CA GLU A 146 -24.73 7.09 2.46
C GLU A 146 -25.36 6.24 1.35
N LYS A 147 -24.61 5.97 0.28
CA LYS A 147 -25.09 5.12 -0.82
C LYS A 147 -25.44 3.71 -0.37
N THR A 148 -24.64 3.14 0.54
CA THR A 148 -24.78 1.75 0.98
C THR A 148 -25.85 1.55 2.07
N LYS A 149 -26.27 2.62 2.78
CA LYS A 149 -27.38 2.56 3.77
C LYS A 149 -28.68 2.01 3.20
N THR A 150 -28.94 2.20 1.91
CA THR A 150 -30.17 1.73 1.25
C THR A 150 -30.29 0.20 1.18
N ALA A 151 -29.18 -0.52 1.37
CA ALA A 151 -29.11 -1.97 1.17
C ALA A 151 -29.33 -2.82 2.45
N ASN A 152 -29.77 -2.24 3.57
CA ASN A 152 -29.88 -2.91 4.88
C ASN A 152 -28.58 -3.56 5.40
N SER A 153 -27.44 -3.33 4.73
CA SER A 153 -26.14 -3.86 5.14
C SER A 153 -25.36 -2.78 5.88
N LYS A 154 -24.82 -3.15 7.05
CA LYS A 154 -23.85 -2.30 7.77
C LYS A 154 -22.56 -2.32 6.96
N TRP A 155 -22.39 -1.37 6.05
CA TRP A 155 -21.16 -1.24 5.29
C TRP A 155 -20.01 -0.85 6.22
N SER A 156 -19.14 -1.80 6.50
CA SER A 156 -18.04 -1.66 7.46
C SER A 156 -16.75 -2.18 6.84
N ILE A 157 -16.30 -1.58 5.73
CA ILE A 157 -15.04 -1.97 5.08
C ILE A 157 -13.89 -1.03 5.40
N ALA A 158 -14.12 -0.01 6.23
CA ALA A 158 -13.11 0.90 6.75
C ALA A 158 -13.43 1.19 8.23
N PRO A 159 -12.41 1.46 9.07
CA PRO A 159 -12.63 1.79 10.47
C PRO A 159 -13.46 3.08 10.60
N ASN A 160 -14.14 3.24 11.73
CA ASN A 160 -14.74 4.54 12.01
C ASN A 160 -13.65 5.61 12.16
N CYS A 161 -13.82 6.74 11.48
CA CYS A 161 -13.00 7.92 11.68
C CYS A 161 -13.74 8.90 12.57
N PHE A 162 -13.13 9.26 13.68
CA PHE A 162 -13.66 10.24 14.64
C PHE A 162 -13.10 11.64 14.38
N TYR A 163 -11.92 11.74 13.78
CA TYR A 163 -11.30 12.99 13.39
C TYR A 163 -10.25 12.77 12.31
N ALA A 164 -10.17 13.68 11.35
CA ALA A 164 -9.14 13.71 10.33
C ALA A 164 -8.87 15.16 9.92
N GLU A 165 -7.60 15.56 9.88
CA GLU A 165 -7.18 16.92 9.56
C GLU A 165 -5.79 16.91 8.92
N THR A 166 -5.54 17.87 8.03
CA THR A 166 -4.20 18.21 7.56
C THR A 166 -3.94 19.70 7.67
N ILE A 167 -2.70 20.06 8.02
CA ILE A 167 -2.23 21.45 8.09
C ILE A 167 -1.02 21.54 7.17
N LEU A 168 -1.23 21.98 5.92
CA LEU A 168 -0.24 21.97 4.85
C LEU A 168 -0.07 23.33 4.15
N ASP A 169 -0.73 24.38 4.66
CA ASP A 169 -0.67 25.72 4.11
C ASP A 169 0.80 26.20 3.99
N GLY A 170 1.14 26.76 2.83
CA GLY A 170 2.50 27.17 2.50
C GLY A 170 3.44 26.05 2.02
N LEU A 171 3.02 24.78 2.07
CA LEU A 171 3.79 23.64 1.55
C LEU A 171 3.11 22.98 0.35
N VAL A 172 1.82 22.67 0.48
CA VAL A 172 1.04 21.98 -0.56
C VAL A 172 -0.34 22.64 -0.61
N GLY A 173 -0.78 23.04 -1.82
CA GLY A 173 -2.08 23.66 -2.01
C GLY A 173 -3.24 22.66 -1.84
N GLU A 174 -4.44 23.13 -1.51
CA GLU A 174 -5.61 22.25 -1.40
C GLU A 174 -5.96 21.56 -2.74
N ASP A 175 -5.87 22.27 -3.86
CA ASP A 175 -6.25 21.74 -5.18
C ASP A 175 -5.06 21.14 -5.95
N GLU A 176 -3.92 20.97 -5.28
CA GLU A 176 -2.69 20.51 -5.93
C GLU A 176 -2.75 19.01 -6.26
N SER A 177 -2.47 18.62 -7.51
CA SER A 177 -2.47 17.22 -7.95
C SER A 177 -1.36 16.39 -7.29
N THR A 178 -1.66 15.12 -7.03
CA THR A 178 -0.70 14.12 -6.54
C THR A 178 0.30 13.67 -7.61
N SER A 179 0.03 13.97 -8.87
CA SER A 179 0.93 13.68 -9.99
C SER A 179 2.28 14.37 -9.79
N ALA A 180 3.36 13.65 -10.10
CA ALA A 180 4.69 14.21 -10.19
C ALA A 180 4.71 15.24 -11.34
N SER A 181 4.95 16.51 -11.04
CA SER A 181 5.03 17.51 -12.10
C SER A 181 6.18 17.17 -13.04
N LYS A 182 6.02 17.42 -14.35
CA LYS A 182 7.05 17.14 -15.39
C LYS A 182 8.39 17.86 -15.16
N GLY A 183 8.51 18.66 -14.09
CA GLY A 183 9.70 19.41 -13.69
C GLY A 183 10.17 19.21 -12.24
N GLU A 184 9.74 18.18 -11.50
CA GLU A 184 10.12 17.94 -10.08
C GLU A 184 11.64 17.77 -9.80
N SER A 185 12.50 17.95 -10.79
CA SER A 185 13.92 18.22 -10.55
C SER A 185 14.22 19.67 -10.12
N ALA A 186 13.27 20.59 -10.23
CA ALA A 186 13.39 21.93 -9.71
C ALA A 186 13.09 21.90 -8.21
N SER A 187 14.01 22.45 -7.41
CA SER A 187 13.73 22.89 -6.04
C SER A 187 12.41 23.65 -6.04
N ASP A 188 11.53 23.37 -5.09
CA ASP A 188 10.38 24.24 -4.88
C ASP A 188 10.88 25.69 -4.72
N PRO A 189 10.32 26.68 -5.43
CA PRO A 189 10.72 28.06 -5.22
C PRO A 189 10.49 28.54 -3.77
N PHE A 190 9.66 27.85 -2.98
CA PHE A 190 9.27 28.28 -1.63
C PHE A 190 9.85 27.41 -0.50
N TYR A 191 10.27 26.16 -0.77
CA TYR A 191 10.91 25.31 0.25
C TYR A 191 12.42 25.44 0.19
N ASN A 192 13.00 25.99 1.27
CA ASN A 192 14.44 26.02 1.46
C ASN A 192 14.87 24.87 2.37
N GLU A 193 15.63 23.91 1.84
CA GLU A 193 16.16 22.77 2.63
C GLU A 193 17.00 23.20 3.85
N THR A 194 17.54 24.43 3.86
CA THR A 194 18.28 24.96 5.01
C THR A 194 17.40 25.65 6.05
N ASP A 195 16.15 25.99 5.71
CA ASP A 195 15.18 26.62 6.61
C ASP A 195 13.94 25.74 6.77
N THR A 196 13.95 24.93 7.83
CA THR A 196 12.91 23.94 8.10
C THR A 196 11.80 24.47 9.01
N ALA A 197 11.81 25.74 9.38
CA ALA A 197 10.80 26.33 10.26
C ALA A 197 9.39 26.28 9.64
N ILE A 198 9.28 26.33 8.30
CA ILE A 198 8.01 26.18 7.58
C ILE A 198 7.35 24.80 7.81
N LEU A 199 8.12 23.80 8.23
CA LEU A 199 7.63 22.44 8.50
C LEU A 199 7.03 22.30 9.92
N ASP A 200 7.23 23.29 10.78
CA ASP A 200 6.73 23.25 12.16
C ASP A 200 5.20 23.20 12.19
N HIS A 201 4.67 22.27 12.97
CA HIS A 201 3.23 21.98 13.10
C HIS A 201 2.52 21.56 11.80
N LYS A 202 3.24 21.31 10.70
CA LYS A 202 2.67 20.83 9.44
C LYS A 202 2.57 19.31 9.39
N GLY A 203 1.57 18.82 8.66
CA GLY A 203 1.37 17.41 8.39
C GLY A 203 -0.09 16.99 8.48
N GLY A 204 -0.35 15.82 9.03
CA GLY A 204 -1.71 15.28 9.13
C GLY A 204 -1.94 14.42 10.36
N LEU A 205 -3.22 14.29 10.70
CA LEU A 205 -3.69 13.66 11.91
C LEU A 205 -4.98 12.89 11.62
N LEU A 206 -5.03 11.62 12.05
CA LEU A 206 -6.24 10.80 12.03
C LEU A 206 -6.49 10.25 13.44
N VAL A 207 -7.75 10.23 13.86
CA VAL A 207 -8.25 9.52 15.04
C VAL A 207 -9.29 8.51 14.56
N LEU A 208 -8.90 7.24 14.56
CA LEU A 208 -9.68 6.13 14.05
C LEU A 208 -10.10 5.18 15.18
N GLU A 209 -11.10 4.36 14.92
CA GLU A 209 -11.40 3.17 15.71
C GLU A 209 -10.20 2.21 15.68
N SER A 210 -9.79 1.76 16.87
CA SER A 210 -8.77 0.72 16.96
C SER A 210 -9.42 -0.65 16.77
N LEU A 211 -8.96 -1.36 15.76
CA LEU A 211 -9.34 -2.75 15.49
C LEU A 211 -8.50 -3.67 16.39
N GLY A 212 -9.12 -4.36 17.34
CA GLY A 212 -8.43 -5.26 18.26
C GLY A 212 -9.27 -6.48 18.62
N GLY A 213 -8.61 -7.59 18.96
CA GLY A 213 -9.21 -8.84 19.45
C GLY A 213 -9.93 -9.68 18.39
N ASP A 214 -10.74 -9.04 17.55
CA ASP A 214 -11.62 -9.66 16.56
C ASP A 214 -11.05 -9.63 15.13
N PHE A 215 -9.88 -9.03 14.93
CA PHE A 215 -9.25 -8.89 13.62
C PHE A 215 -7.78 -9.31 13.65
N TYR A 216 -7.14 -9.58 12.52
CA TYR A 216 -5.70 -9.77 12.44
C TYR A 216 -5.17 -9.35 11.06
N GLN A 217 -3.86 -9.17 10.96
CA GLN A 217 -3.17 -8.92 9.69
C GLN A 217 -2.05 -9.93 9.51
N LYS A 218 -1.81 -10.33 8.26
CA LYS A 218 -0.79 -11.33 7.96
C LYS A 218 -0.31 -11.18 6.53
N SER A 219 0.92 -11.61 6.29
CA SER A 219 1.45 -11.81 4.94
C SER A 219 2.57 -12.87 5.02
N PRO A 220 2.60 -13.89 4.15
CA PRO A 220 1.64 -14.15 3.07
C PRO A 220 0.27 -14.62 3.59
N LEU A 221 -0.73 -14.57 2.70
CA LEU A 221 -2.10 -15.03 2.93
C LEU A 221 -2.31 -16.45 2.39
N THR A 222 -3.22 -17.20 3.01
CA THR A 222 -3.77 -18.43 2.40
C THR A 222 -4.72 -18.08 1.24
N PRO A 223 -5.08 -19.04 0.38
CA PRO A 223 -6.06 -18.82 -0.69
C PRO A 223 -7.42 -18.31 -0.18
N GLU A 224 -7.86 -18.78 0.99
CA GLU A 224 -9.11 -18.38 1.64
C GLU A 224 -9.02 -16.94 2.16
N GLU A 225 -7.94 -16.61 2.89
CA GLU A 225 -7.68 -15.25 3.39
C GLU A 225 -7.59 -14.24 2.22
N ALA A 226 -6.92 -14.62 1.12
CA ALA A 226 -6.83 -13.80 -0.09
C ALA A 226 -8.21 -13.61 -0.76
N THR A 227 -9.01 -14.68 -0.81
CA THR A 227 -10.39 -14.63 -1.33
C THR A 227 -11.26 -13.66 -0.53
N GLU A 228 -11.14 -13.64 0.79
CA GLU A 228 -11.86 -12.69 1.65
C GLU A 228 -11.44 -11.24 1.38
N CYS A 229 -10.14 -10.99 1.25
CA CYS A 229 -9.64 -9.67 0.86
C CYS A 229 -10.21 -9.24 -0.51
N LEU A 230 -10.19 -10.12 -1.51
CA LEU A 230 -10.71 -9.82 -2.84
C LEU A 230 -12.23 -9.54 -2.84
N ARG A 231 -13.00 -10.20 -1.98
CA ARG A 231 -14.42 -9.88 -1.78
C ARG A 231 -14.61 -8.50 -1.13
N ALA A 232 -13.81 -8.18 -0.13
CA ALA A 232 -13.86 -6.87 0.53
C ALA A 232 -13.55 -5.74 -0.45
N VAL A 233 -12.50 -5.87 -1.25
CA VAL A 233 -12.12 -4.85 -2.24
C VAL A 233 -13.10 -4.76 -3.42
N ALA A 234 -13.73 -5.86 -3.81
CA ALA A 234 -14.82 -5.83 -4.78
C ALA A 234 -16.01 -5.00 -4.25
N GLY A 235 -16.37 -5.18 -2.97
CA GLY A 235 -17.38 -4.36 -2.30
C GLY A 235 -16.98 -2.87 -2.19
N PHE A 236 -15.69 -2.58 -1.99
CA PHE A 236 -15.15 -1.22 -2.04
C PHE A 236 -15.34 -0.60 -3.43
N HIS A 237 -14.91 -1.29 -4.49
CA HIS A 237 -15.03 -0.81 -5.88
C HIS A 237 -16.49 -0.63 -6.31
N ALA A 238 -17.38 -1.56 -5.96
CA ALA A 238 -18.79 -1.50 -6.33
C ALA A 238 -19.49 -0.20 -5.89
N THR A 239 -19.01 0.48 -4.85
CA THR A 239 -19.63 1.73 -4.35
C THR A 239 -19.57 2.91 -5.31
N ALA A 240 -18.60 2.91 -6.24
CA ALA A 240 -18.38 4.00 -7.18
C ALA A 240 -18.19 3.50 -8.63
N TYR A 241 -18.51 2.23 -8.89
CA TYR A 241 -18.29 1.61 -10.20
C TYR A 241 -19.12 2.30 -11.30
N GLU A 242 -18.43 2.89 -12.28
CA GLU A 242 -18.98 3.71 -13.37
C GLU A 242 -19.89 4.86 -12.88
N ASP A 243 -19.77 5.27 -11.61
CA ASP A 243 -20.55 6.37 -11.04
C ASP A 243 -19.84 7.69 -11.31
N ALA A 244 -20.04 8.24 -12.51
CA ALA A 244 -19.33 9.43 -12.96
C ALA A 244 -19.49 10.64 -12.00
N ALA A 245 -20.62 10.75 -11.30
CA ALA A 245 -20.85 11.85 -10.35
C ALA A 245 -19.95 11.70 -9.12
N MET A 246 -19.91 10.51 -8.52
CA MET A 246 -19.05 10.24 -7.37
C MET A 246 -17.57 10.20 -7.75
N LEU A 247 -17.23 9.59 -8.88
CA LEU A 247 -15.86 9.51 -9.37
C LEU A 247 -15.31 10.89 -9.73
N LYS A 248 -16.16 11.82 -10.16
CA LYS A 248 -15.75 13.22 -10.30
C LYS A 248 -15.31 13.82 -8.96
N VAL A 249 -16.08 13.60 -7.88
CA VAL A 249 -15.68 14.06 -6.54
C VAL A 249 -14.39 13.39 -6.09
N VAL A 250 -14.22 12.08 -6.33
CA VAL A 250 -12.97 11.36 -6.03
C VAL A 250 -11.79 11.98 -6.79
N SER A 251 -11.95 12.22 -8.10
CA SER A 251 -10.91 12.83 -8.95
C SER A 251 -10.54 14.24 -8.53
N ASP A 252 -11.52 15.03 -8.06
CA ASP A 252 -11.30 16.42 -7.64
C ASP A 252 -10.67 16.50 -6.23
N ARG A 253 -10.87 15.49 -5.37
CA ARG A 253 -10.50 15.54 -3.95
C ARG A 253 -9.29 14.70 -3.58
N LEU A 254 -9.10 13.54 -4.20
CA LEU A 254 -8.06 12.56 -3.87
C LEU A 254 -6.92 12.54 -4.90
N CYS A 255 -6.28 11.39 -5.13
CA CYS A 255 -5.35 11.23 -6.23
C CYS A 255 -6.09 11.27 -7.57
N GLU A 256 -5.56 12.05 -8.51
CA GLU A 256 -6.06 12.09 -9.90
C GLU A 256 -6.00 10.70 -10.55
N TYR A 257 -4.87 10.01 -10.35
CA TYR A 257 -4.66 8.61 -10.70
C TYR A 257 -4.44 7.82 -9.41
N GLY A 258 -5.37 6.94 -9.07
CA GLY A 258 -5.24 6.05 -7.93
C GLY A 258 -4.06 5.08 -8.12
N GLY A 259 -3.27 4.87 -7.07
CA GLY A 259 -2.10 3.99 -7.14
C GLY A 259 -0.81 4.63 -6.63
N SER A 260 -0.23 4.04 -5.58
CA SER A 260 1.08 4.44 -5.03
C SER A 260 2.24 4.20 -6.02
N TYR A 261 2.00 3.28 -6.96
CA TYR A 261 2.92 2.83 -7.99
C TYR A 261 2.65 3.45 -9.37
N HIS A 262 1.51 4.13 -9.56
CA HIS A 262 1.09 4.67 -10.86
C HIS A 262 2.18 5.56 -11.48
N LEU A 263 2.46 5.38 -12.78
CA LEU A 263 3.63 6.00 -13.44
C LEU A 263 3.73 7.50 -13.21
N ARG A 264 2.60 8.23 -13.29
CA ARG A 264 2.55 9.68 -13.09
C ARG A 264 2.76 10.11 -11.64
N ASN A 265 2.58 9.23 -10.65
CA ASN A 265 2.82 9.53 -9.23
C ASN A 265 4.28 9.22 -8.81
N ARG A 266 5.08 8.63 -9.72
CA ARG A 266 6.45 8.19 -9.44
C ARG A 266 7.49 9.18 -9.91
N ASN A 267 8.67 9.10 -9.29
CA ASN A 267 9.84 9.83 -9.75
C ASN A 267 10.24 9.33 -11.16
N PRO A 268 10.28 10.19 -12.20
CA PRO A 268 10.63 9.77 -13.56
C PRO A 268 12.00 9.09 -13.68
N LYS A 269 12.91 9.33 -12.73
CA LYS A 269 14.21 8.65 -12.65
C LYS A 269 14.08 7.15 -12.40
N GLU A 270 13.00 6.68 -11.76
CA GLU A 270 12.73 5.25 -11.54
C GLU A 270 12.60 4.54 -12.89
N LEU A 271 11.77 5.06 -13.81
CA LEU A 271 11.63 4.51 -15.15
C LEU A 271 12.89 4.72 -15.99
N LYS A 272 13.52 5.90 -15.92
CA LYS A 272 14.76 6.18 -16.68
C LYS A 272 15.89 5.22 -16.35
N ASN A 273 16.03 4.82 -15.09
CA ASN A 273 17.13 3.98 -14.60
C ASN A 273 16.76 2.48 -14.49
N ILE A 274 15.59 2.07 -15.00
CA ILE A 274 15.08 0.70 -14.82
C ILE A 274 16.01 -0.36 -15.43
N GLN A 275 16.61 -0.09 -16.60
CA GLN A 275 17.53 -1.02 -17.26
C GLN A 275 18.81 -1.25 -16.45
N THR A 276 19.41 -0.19 -15.91
CA THR A 276 20.58 -0.30 -15.03
C THR A 276 20.25 -1.06 -13.76
N THR A 277 19.12 -0.73 -13.13
CA THR A 277 18.66 -1.38 -11.89
C THR A 277 18.43 -2.88 -12.12
N TRP A 278 17.85 -3.25 -13.26
CA TRP A 278 17.62 -4.63 -13.65
C TRP A 278 18.90 -5.41 -13.91
N ALA A 279 19.83 -4.87 -14.70
CA ALA A 279 21.10 -5.53 -14.99
C ALA A 279 21.88 -5.84 -13.69
N GLU A 280 21.86 -4.93 -12.72
CA GLU A 280 22.45 -5.17 -11.42
C GLU A 280 21.70 -6.21 -10.58
N PHE A 281 20.36 -6.21 -10.62
CA PHE A 281 19.55 -7.20 -9.95
C PHE A 281 19.85 -8.62 -10.49
N CYS A 282 19.84 -8.79 -11.82
CA CYS A 282 20.20 -10.05 -12.47
C CYS A 282 21.60 -10.52 -12.07
N LYS A 283 22.57 -9.61 -11.95
CA LYS A 283 23.93 -9.98 -11.49
C LYS A 283 23.93 -10.50 -10.03
N ARG A 284 23.13 -9.91 -9.15
CA ARG A 284 23.12 -10.24 -7.70
C ARG A 284 22.24 -11.45 -7.37
N VAL A 285 21.25 -11.74 -8.21
CA VAL A 285 20.20 -12.72 -7.92
C VAL A 285 20.16 -13.86 -8.95
N GLY A 286 20.78 -13.67 -10.12
CA GLY A 286 20.68 -14.58 -11.27
C GLY A 286 21.06 -16.03 -11.00
N SER A 287 21.95 -16.28 -10.04
CA SER A 287 22.34 -17.64 -9.65
C SER A 287 21.23 -18.44 -8.98
N ALA A 288 20.15 -17.80 -8.51
CA ALA A 288 19.02 -18.49 -7.89
C ALA A 288 18.11 -19.22 -8.89
N ALA A 289 18.09 -18.76 -10.16
CA ALA A 289 17.32 -19.36 -11.24
C ALA A 289 17.98 -19.09 -12.61
N PRO A 290 19.17 -19.67 -12.88
CA PRO A 290 19.92 -19.38 -14.10
C PRO A 290 19.10 -19.55 -15.37
N GLU A 291 18.28 -20.60 -15.43
CA GLU A 291 17.39 -20.91 -16.55
C GLU A 291 16.37 -19.81 -16.85
N VAL A 292 15.95 -19.03 -15.85
CA VAL A 292 15.05 -17.88 -16.02
C VAL A 292 15.83 -16.67 -16.49
N PHE A 293 16.94 -16.35 -15.82
CA PHE A 293 17.72 -15.13 -16.06
C PHE A 293 18.55 -15.16 -17.35
N GLU A 294 18.84 -16.34 -17.89
CA GLU A 294 19.54 -16.51 -19.17
C GLU A 294 18.60 -16.41 -20.39
N ARG A 295 17.27 -16.44 -20.19
CA ARG A 295 16.32 -16.29 -21.30
C ARG A 295 16.49 -14.91 -21.97
N PRO A 296 16.62 -14.83 -23.31
CA PRO A 296 16.78 -13.55 -24.01
C PRO A 296 15.63 -12.56 -23.74
N SER A 297 14.40 -13.06 -23.54
CA SER A 297 13.22 -12.25 -23.20
C SER A 297 13.37 -11.57 -21.84
N VAL A 298 13.91 -12.29 -20.84
CA VAL A 298 14.14 -11.84 -19.46
C VAL A 298 15.37 -10.93 -19.36
N VAL A 299 16.44 -11.23 -20.09
CA VAL A 299 17.62 -10.35 -20.18
C VAL A 299 17.24 -8.95 -20.64
N ASN A 300 16.35 -8.87 -21.64
CA ASN A 300 15.86 -7.60 -22.20
C ASN A 300 14.61 -7.04 -21.52
N LEU A 301 14.12 -7.67 -20.45
CA LEU A 301 12.81 -7.40 -19.88
C LEU A 301 12.66 -5.94 -19.43
N ALA A 302 13.67 -5.36 -18.79
CA ALA A 302 13.61 -3.95 -18.37
C ALA A 302 13.46 -2.96 -19.53
N LYS A 303 14.10 -3.24 -20.67
CA LYS A 303 13.93 -2.41 -21.87
C LYS A 303 12.51 -2.55 -22.41
N ARG A 304 12.01 -3.79 -22.51
CA ARG A 304 10.65 -4.06 -23.00
C ARG A 304 9.58 -3.42 -22.13
N VAL A 305 9.71 -3.53 -20.80
CA VAL A 305 8.85 -2.85 -19.83
C VAL A 305 8.94 -1.33 -19.97
N GLN A 306 10.15 -0.79 -20.16
CA GLN A 306 10.34 0.65 -20.35
C GLN A 306 9.67 1.16 -21.62
N ASP A 307 9.81 0.44 -22.73
CA ASP A 307 9.24 0.80 -24.04
C ASP A 307 7.71 0.82 -24.02
N MET A 308 7.08 -0.04 -23.19
CA MET A 308 5.62 -0.17 -23.06
C MET A 308 5.02 0.63 -21.87
N ALA A 309 5.84 1.22 -21.00
CA ALA A 309 5.38 1.76 -19.72
C ALA A 309 4.30 2.85 -19.87
N GLU A 310 4.46 3.76 -20.82
CA GLU A 310 3.52 4.87 -21.01
C GLU A 310 2.17 4.38 -21.55
N SER A 311 2.17 3.52 -22.59
CA SER A 311 0.93 2.98 -23.16
C SER A 311 0.16 2.09 -22.17
N ILE A 312 0.87 1.25 -21.41
CA ILE A 312 0.25 0.44 -20.35
C ILE A 312 -0.35 1.34 -19.27
N SER A 313 0.40 2.35 -18.81
CA SER A 313 -0.10 3.27 -17.79
C SER A 313 -1.33 4.04 -18.27
N GLU A 314 -1.35 4.49 -19.53
CA GLU A 314 -2.50 5.17 -20.12
C GLU A 314 -3.73 4.26 -20.21
N GLU A 315 -3.57 3.01 -20.62
CA GLU A 315 -4.67 2.04 -20.68
C GLU A 315 -5.26 1.72 -19.29
N LEU A 316 -4.43 1.78 -18.25
CA LEU A 316 -4.84 1.57 -16.85
C LEU A 316 -5.34 2.85 -16.15
N SER A 317 -5.42 3.98 -16.86
CA SER A 317 -5.77 5.30 -16.31
C SER A 317 -7.11 5.82 -16.85
N PRO A 318 -8.23 5.16 -16.53
CA PRO A 318 -9.54 5.64 -16.96
C PRO A 318 -9.81 7.03 -16.37
N ALA A 319 -10.44 7.88 -17.16
CA ALA A 319 -11.10 9.08 -16.64
C ALA A 319 -12.27 8.69 -15.74
N TYR A 320 -12.74 9.62 -14.91
CA TYR A 320 -13.84 9.38 -13.96
C TYR A 320 -15.17 8.98 -14.64
N ASN A 321 -15.31 9.20 -15.94
CA ASN A 321 -16.50 8.90 -16.74
C ASN A 321 -16.26 7.79 -17.79
N ASP A 322 -15.10 7.16 -17.77
CA ASP A 322 -14.80 6.04 -18.66
C ASP A 322 -15.43 4.74 -18.17
N LYS A 323 -15.50 3.75 -19.07
CA LYS A 323 -15.97 2.42 -18.72
C LYS A 323 -15.04 1.76 -17.70
N TYR A 324 -15.65 0.98 -16.81
CA TYR A 324 -15.00 0.23 -15.75
C TYR A 324 -14.25 1.09 -14.71
N ALA A 325 -14.35 2.42 -14.82
CA ALA A 325 -13.78 3.35 -13.86
C ALA A 325 -14.43 3.12 -12.48
N THR A 326 -13.63 3.13 -11.44
CA THR A 326 -14.07 3.01 -10.06
C THR A 326 -13.12 3.79 -9.15
N ILE A 327 -13.51 3.96 -7.89
CA ILE A 327 -12.56 4.27 -6.84
C ILE A 327 -11.64 3.06 -6.65
N VAL A 328 -10.34 3.29 -6.49
CA VAL A 328 -9.33 2.27 -6.17
C VAL A 328 -8.58 2.67 -4.91
N HIS A 329 -8.20 1.70 -4.10
CA HIS A 329 -7.43 1.88 -2.88
C HIS A 329 -6.03 2.41 -3.20
N GLY A 330 -5.39 1.84 -4.23
CA GLY A 330 -4.12 2.29 -4.80
C GLY A 330 -2.86 1.77 -4.10
N ASP A 331 -2.99 1.23 -2.89
CA ASP A 331 -1.93 0.46 -2.22
C ASP A 331 -2.49 -0.82 -1.56
N TYR A 332 -3.33 -1.57 -2.28
CA TYR A 332 -4.10 -2.70 -1.72
C TYR A 332 -3.28 -3.98 -1.46
N LYS A 333 -2.35 -3.89 -0.49
CA LYS A 333 -1.55 -5.02 -0.02
C LYS A 333 -2.15 -5.72 1.19
N ALA A 334 -1.73 -6.97 1.47
CA ALA A 334 -2.23 -7.76 2.60
C ALA A 334 -2.15 -7.03 3.95
N MET A 335 -1.05 -6.28 4.18
CA MET A 335 -0.87 -5.52 5.41
C MET A 335 -1.75 -4.27 5.51
N ASN A 336 -2.51 -3.92 4.47
CA ASN A 336 -3.52 -2.85 4.48
C ASN A 336 -4.94 -3.41 4.70
N VAL A 337 -5.05 -4.68 5.10
CA VAL A 337 -6.31 -5.36 5.36
C VAL A 337 -6.27 -6.03 6.74
N PHE A 338 -7.34 -5.87 7.50
CA PHE A 338 -7.62 -6.59 8.73
C PHE A 338 -8.66 -7.67 8.43
N LEU A 339 -8.25 -8.93 8.53
CA LEU A 339 -9.13 -10.10 8.41
C LEU A 339 -9.84 -10.33 9.73
N ALA A 340 -11.08 -10.83 9.69
CA ALA A 340 -11.80 -11.21 10.89
C ALA A 340 -11.16 -12.45 11.51
N ALA A 341 -10.92 -12.44 12.82
CA ALA A 341 -10.48 -13.63 13.54
C ALA A 341 -11.63 -14.63 13.60
N ASP A 342 -11.37 -15.89 13.23
CA ASP A 342 -12.32 -16.97 13.42
C ASP A 342 -12.62 -17.09 14.92
N LYS A 343 -13.87 -16.79 15.30
CA LYS A 343 -14.37 -17.06 16.65
C LYS A 343 -14.69 -18.54 16.79
N THR A 344 -13.68 -19.40 16.58
CA THR A 344 -13.76 -20.78 17.04
C THR A 344 -13.58 -20.77 18.55
N GLU A 345 -14.64 -20.42 19.29
CA GLU A 345 -14.70 -20.87 20.69
C GLU A 345 -14.63 -22.40 20.65
N GLU A 346 -13.53 -22.97 21.16
CA GLU A 346 -13.33 -24.40 21.31
C GLU A 346 -14.56 -25.01 22.01
N GLY A 347 -15.40 -25.72 21.26
CA GLY A 347 -16.47 -26.55 21.82
C GLY A 347 -17.91 -26.04 21.67
N LYS A 348 -18.19 -24.93 20.97
CA LYS A 348 -19.56 -24.61 20.55
C LYS A 348 -19.73 -24.81 19.04
N GLU A 349 -20.28 -25.96 18.67
CA GLU A 349 -20.98 -26.13 17.39
C GLU A 349 -22.17 -25.18 17.35
N CYS A 350 -21.93 -23.92 16.98
CA CYS A 350 -22.96 -22.90 16.93
C CYS A 350 -23.69 -22.96 15.58
N ALA A 351 -24.98 -23.26 15.70
CA ALA A 351 -26.01 -23.05 14.72
C ALA A 351 -25.94 -21.64 14.08
N ALA A 352 -26.20 -21.62 12.77
CA ALA A 352 -26.28 -20.45 11.89
C ALA A 352 -25.00 -19.60 11.83
N VAL A 353 -24.32 -19.70 10.69
CA VAL A 353 -23.26 -18.80 10.21
C VAL A 353 -23.80 -17.36 10.21
N ALA A 354 -23.75 -16.69 11.36
CA ALA A 354 -23.82 -15.24 11.40
C ALA A 354 -22.62 -14.77 10.58
N ALA A 355 -22.89 -14.11 9.45
CA ALA A 355 -21.88 -13.74 8.46
C ALA A 355 -20.67 -13.12 9.17
N SER A 356 -19.50 -13.77 9.07
CA SER A 356 -18.25 -13.23 9.60
C SER A 356 -18.11 -11.79 9.12
N PRO A 357 -17.64 -10.86 9.98
CA PRO A 357 -17.49 -9.48 9.57
C PRO A 357 -16.56 -9.41 8.35
N LEU A 358 -16.91 -8.55 7.40
CA LEU A 358 -16.06 -8.34 6.23
C LEU A 358 -14.69 -7.82 6.67
N PRO A 359 -13.61 -8.15 5.94
CA PRO A 359 -12.31 -7.55 6.17
C PRO A 359 -12.35 -6.02 6.15
N ILE A 360 -11.57 -5.38 7.03
CA ILE A 360 -11.47 -3.92 7.12
C ILE A 360 -10.22 -3.45 6.36
N ILE A 361 -10.41 -2.53 5.42
CA ILE A 361 -9.37 -1.90 4.62
C ILE A 361 -8.90 -0.62 5.32
N ILE A 362 -7.59 -0.37 5.31
CA ILE A 362 -6.94 0.78 5.94
C ILE A 362 -5.88 1.39 5.01
N ASP A 363 -5.35 2.57 5.36
CA ASP A 363 -4.25 3.25 4.66
C ASP A 363 -4.62 3.76 3.23
N PHE A 364 -5.67 4.58 3.16
CA PHE A 364 -6.23 5.16 1.92
C PHE A 364 -5.40 6.33 1.34
N ALA A 365 -4.10 6.36 1.61
CA ALA A 365 -3.21 7.46 1.27
C ALA A 365 -2.90 7.57 -0.24
N SER A 366 -3.24 6.55 -1.02
CA SER A 366 -3.05 6.50 -2.49
C SER A 366 -4.36 6.28 -3.25
N THR A 367 -5.50 6.50 -2.58
CA THR A 367 -6.84 6.30 -3.16
C THR A 367 -7.14 7.34 -4.22
N GLY A 368 -7.82 6.92 -5.29
CA GLY A 368 -8.16 7.79 -6.42
C GLY A 368 -9.05 7.08 -7.44
N VAL A 369 -9.16 7.65 -8.64
CA VAL A 369 -9.86 6.99 -9.77
C VAL A 369 -8.91 6.00 -10.43
N GLY A 370 -9.43 4.83 -10.81
CA GLY A 370 -8.67 3.83 -11.57
C GLY A 370 -9.51 2.62 -11.96
N LEU A 371 -8.84 1.58 -12.45
CA LEU A 371 -9.45 0.26 -12.65
C LEU A 371 -9.28 -0.57 -11.39
N GLY A 372 -10.37 -1.05 -10.78
CA GLY A 372 -10.31 -1.86 -9.55
C GLY A 372 -9.46 -3.13 -9.67
N ILE A 373 -9.27 -3.64 -10.89
CA ILE A 373 -8.41 -4.78 -11.18
C ILE A 373 -6.92 -4.50 -10.89
N SER A 374 -6.51 -3.24 -10.84
CA SER A 374 -5.16 -2.82 -10.47
C SER A 374 -4.85 -3.14 -9.01
N ASP A 375 -5.79 -2.92 -8.09
CA ASP A 375 -5.68 -3.34 -6.69
C ASP A 375 -5.62 -4.87 -6.57
N VAL A 376 -6.36 -5.60 -7.41
CA VAL A 376 -6.34 -7.07 -7.45
C VAL A 376 -4.96 -7.59 -7.88
N ALA A 377 -4.38 -7.02 -8.93
CA ALA A 377 -3.04 -7.37 -9.40
C ALA A 377 -1.96 -7.12 -8.34
N MET A 378 -2.01 -5.95 -7.68
CA MET A 378 -1.12 -5.65 -6.57
C MET A 378 -1.31 -6.64 -5.40
N HIS A 379 -2.55 -6.87 -4.99
CA HIS A 379 -2.86 -7.72 -3.85
C HIS A 379 -2.34 -9.13 -4.04
N ILE A 380 -2.69 -9.77 -5.17
CA ILE A 380 -2.24 -11.14 -5.48
C ILE A 380 -0.71 -11.22 -5.46
N THR A 381 -0.04 -10.26 -6.10
CA THR A 381 1.43 -10.20 -6.14
C THR A 381 2.06 -9.99 -4.76
N HIS A 382 1.41 -9.24 -3.88
CA HIS A 382 1.95 -8.92 -2.54
C HIS A 382 1.58 -9.98 -1.49
N ALA A 383 0.49 -10.72 -1.68
CA ALA A 383 -0.14 -11.50 -0.64
C ALA A 383 -0.03 -13.01 -0.84
N VAL A 384 -0.03 -13.48 -2.09
CA VAL A 384 -0.26 -14.90 -2.39
C VAL A 384 1.06 -15.61 -2.76
N PRO A 385 1.40 -16.71 -2.08
CA PRO A 385 2.54 -17.55 -2.44
C PRO A 385 2.44 -18.16 -3.86
N PRO A 386 3.55 -18.28 -4.62
CA PRO A 386 3.56 -18.83 -5.97
C PRO A 386 2.89 -20.19 -6.12
N GLU A 387 3.04 -21.07 -5.14
CA GLU A 387 2.43 -22.41 -5.13
C GLU A 387 0.90 -22.39 -5.14
N HIS A 388 0.27 -21.25 -4.85
CA HIS A 388 -1.17 -21.06 -4.93
C HIS A 388 -1.61 -20.34 -6.21
N LEU A 389 -0.67 -19.89 -7.06
CA LEU A 389 -0.95 -19.21 -8.33
C LEU A 389 -0.87 -20.15 -9.54
N VAL A 390 -0.15 -21.27 -9.42
CA VAL A 390 -0.02 -22.27 -10.48
C VAL A 390 -1.36 -22.94 -10.83
N ASP A 391 -1.41 -23.62 -11.98
CA ASP A 391 -2.55 -24.44 -12.43
C ASP A 391 -3.91 -23.70 -12.44
N GLY A 392 -3.90 -22.41 -12.77
CA GLY A 392 -5.10 -21.57 -12.84
C GLY A 392 -5.50 -20.93 -11.50
N GLY A 393 -4.69 -21.05 -10.46
CA GLY A 393 -4.94 -20.43 -9.16
C GLY A 393 -5.01 -18.91 -9.24
N GLU A 394 -4.15 -18.30 -10.04
CA GLU A 394 -4.18 -16.86 -10.33
C GLU A 394 -5.51 -16.43 -10.97
N GLU A 395 -5.93 -17.08 -12.07
CA GLU A 395 -7.20 -16.79 -12.74
C GLU A 395 -8.38 -16.99 -11.79
N LYS A 396 -8.38 -18.04 -10.98
CA LYS A 396 -9.46 -18.32 -10.01
C LYS A 396 -9.63 -17.19 -8.99
N LEU A 397 -8.53 -16.57 -8.54
CA LEU A 397 -8.59 -15.40 -7.66
C LEU A 397 -9.18 -14.19 -8.39
N VAL A 398 -8.82 -13.96 -9.65
CA VAL A 398 -9.43 -12.90 -10.48
C VAL A 398 -10.93 -13.15 -10.70
N GLU A 399 -11.34 -14.37 -11.02
CA GLU A 399 -12.77 -14.72 -11.14
C GLU A 399 -13.52 -14.48 -9.82
N THR A 400 -12.89 -14.82 -8.69
CA THR A 400 -13.48 -14.60 -7.37
C THR A 400 -13.75 -13.12 -7.11
N TYR A 401 -12.85 -12.23 -7.52
CA TYR A 401 -13.05 -10.79 -7.49
C TYR A 401 -14.21 -10.37 -8.42
N LEU A 402 -14.25 -10.85 -9.67
CA LEU A 402 -15.29 -10.50 -10.63
C LEU A 402 -16.68 -10.96 -10.16
N ASP A 403 -16.79 -12.16 -9.61
CA ASP A 403 -18.01 -12.70 -9.02
C ASP A 403 -18.48 -11.85 -7.84
N ALA A 404 -17.55 -11.45 -6.96
CA ALA A 404 -17.87 -10.60 -5.82
C ALA A 404 -18.31 -9.20 -6.26
N LEU A 405 -17.67 -8.64 -7.28
CA LEU A 405 -18.02 -7.33 -7.85
C LEU A 405 -19.42 -7.38 -8.45
N ASN A 406 -19.72 -8.36 -9.31
CA ASN A 406 -21.04 -8.53 -9.92
C ASN A 406 -22.16 -8.72 -8.89
N LYS A 407 -21.87 -9.38 -7.76
CA LYS A 407 -22.83 -9.53 -6.64
C LYS A 407 -23.03 -8.23 -5.86
N ALA A 408 -22.01 -7.39 -5.76
CA ALA A 408 -22.07 -6.13 -5.01
C ALA A 408 -22.73 -4.99 -5.80
N LEU A 409 -22.79 -5.09 -7.12
CA LEU A 409 -23.44 -4.10 -7.97
C LEU A 409 -24.98 -4.21 -7.92
N PRO A 410 -25.71 -3.07 -7.95
CA PRO A 410 -27.16 -3.06 -7.83
C PRO A 410 -27.89 -3.60 -9.07
N ASP A 411 -27.26 -3.57 -10.25
CA ASP A 411 -27.84 -4.04 -11.51
C ASP A 411 -27.15 -5.32 -11.98
N HIS A 412 -27.79 -6.46 -11.71
CA HIS A 412 -27.32 -7.77 -12.15
C HIS A 412 -27.64 -8.08 -13.63
N SER A 413 -28.29 -7.19 -14.37
CA SER A 413 -28.77 -7.45 -15.73
C SER A 413 -27.67 -7.39 -16.81
N ARG A 414 -26.47 -6.89 -16.46
CA ARG A 414 -25.31 -6.87 -17.35
C ARG A 414 -24.06 -7.29 -16.59
N PRO A 415 -23.21 -8.19 -17.13
CA PRO A 415 -21.88 -8.41 -16.56
C PRO A 415 -21.12 -7.08 -16.63
N CYS A 416 -20.77 -6.52 -15.47
CA CYS A 416 -20.22 -5.17 -15.40
C CYS A 416 -18.86 -5.06 -16.07
N TYR A 417 -18.06 -6.13 -15.95
CA TYR A 417 -16.68 -6.19 -16.40
C TYR A 417 -16.48 -7.50 -17.16
N PRO A 418 -16.53 -7.49 -18.51
CA PRO A 418 -16.32 -8.70 -19.31
C PRO A 418 -15.00 -9.39 -18.94
N ARG A 419 -15.05 -10.71 -18.77
CA ARG A 419 -13.93 -11.51 -18.24
C ARG A 419 -12.64 -11.32 -19.04
N ASP A 420 -12.74 -11.31 -20.37
CA ASP A 420 -11.62 -11.11 -21.28
C ASP A 420 -10.98 -9.73 -21.13
N VAL A 421 -11.81 -8.69 -20.99
CA VAL A 421 -11.34 -7.32 -20.73
C VAL A 421 -10.71 -7.20 -19.34
N ALA A 422 -11.33 -7.79 -18.31
CA ALA A 422 -10.79 -7.80 -16.95
C ALA A 422 -9.44 -8.52 -16.88
N MET A 423 -9.30 -9.69 -17.51
CA MET A 423 -8.03 -10.40 -17.56
C MET A 423 -6.96 -9.65 -18.35
N ARG A 424 -7.34 -8.94 -19.41
CA ARG A 424 -6.43 -8.05 -20.12
C ARG A 424 -5.88 -6.97 -19.20
N HIS A 425 -6.76 -6.20 -18.56
CA HIS A 425 -6.37 -5.13 -17.65
C HIS A 425 -5.61 -5.65 -16.42
N TYR A 426 -5.96 -6.83 -15.90
CA TYR A 426 -5.21 -7.49 -14.83
C TYR A 426 -3.75 -7.74 -15.23
N ARG A 427 -3.52 -8.33 -16.41
CA ARG A 427 -2.16 -8.64 -16.91
C ARG A 427 -1.35 -7.37 -17.13
N LEU A 428 -1.97 -6.32 -17.67
CA LEU A 428 -1.36 -5.00 -17.79
C LEU A 428 -0.99 -4.42 -16.41
N ALA A 429 -1.86 -4.53 -15.42
CA ALA A 429 -1.60 -4.06 -14.07
C ALA A 429 -0.48 -4.85 -13.38
N VAL A 430 -0.33 -6.16 -13.65
CA VAL A 430 0.82 -6.95 -13.20
C VAL A 430 2.12 -6.40 -13.80
N ILE A 431 2.14 -6.06 -15.10
CA ILE A 431 3.31 -5.47 -15.76
C ILE A 431 3.63 -4.08 -15.19
N ASP A 432 2.64 -3.22 -15.00
CA ASP A 432 2.87 -1.87 -14.45
C ASP A 432 3.34 -1.91 -12.98
N TYR A 433 2.78 -2.82 -12.18
CA TYR A 433 3.28 -3.05 -10.83
C TYR A 433 4.71 -3.59 -10.86
N PHE A 434 5.02 -4.53 -11.75
CA PHE A 434 6.37 -5.06 -11.94
C PHE A 434 7.37 -3.97 -12.33
N ARG A 435 7.01 -3.04 -13.24
CA ARG A 435 7.82 -1.85 -13.56
C ARG A 435 8.20 -1.08 -12.30
N PHE A 436 7.24 -0.86 -11.41
CA PHE A 436 7.48 -0.17 -10.16
C PHE A 436 8.42 -0.97 -9.23
N ILE A 437 8.23 -2.28 -9.08
CA ILE A 437 9.13 -3.16 -8.29
C ILE A 437 10.57 -3.05 -8.81
N MET A 438 10.76 -3.20 -10.12
CA MET A 438 12.08 -3.13 -10.78
C MET A 438 12.74 -1.77 -10.58
N GLY A 439 12.01 -0.68 -10.85
CA GLY A 439 12.56 0.67 -10.81
C GLY A 439 12.87 1.17 -9.40
N ARG A 440 12.17 0.66 -8.38
CA ARG A 440 12.25 1.21 -7.01
C ARG A 440 12.74 0.24 -5.96
N LEU A 441 12.20 -0.99 -5.91
CA LEU A 441 12.36 -1.89 -4.76
C LEU A 441 13.51 -2.86 -4.92
N TRP A 442 13.82 -3.24 -6.15
CA TRP A 442 14.97 -4.09 -6.46
C TRP A 442 16.28 -3.33 -6.63
N ARG A 443 16.25 -2.01 -6.44
CA ARG A 443 17.47 -1.20 -6.32
C ARG A 443 18.26 -1.63 -5.07
N GLY A 444 19.36 -2.33 -5.31
CA GLY A 444 20.21 -2.89 -4.26
C GLY A 444 19.72 -4.22 -3.67
N ALA A 445 18.68 -4.85 -4.24
CA ALA A 445 18.26 -6.17 -3.80
C ALA A 445 19.29 -7.24 -4.21
N SER A 446 19.53 -8.17 -3.30
CA SER A 446 20.42 -9.32 -3.39
C SER A 446 19.85 -10.49 -2.60
N LEU A 447 20.34 -11.71 -2.82
CA LEU A 447 19.93 -12.89 -2.04
C LEU A 447 20.05 -12.68 -0.53
N GLU A 448 21.11 -12.00 -0.08
CA GLU A 448 21.29 -11.64 1.34
C GLU A 448 20.15 -10.73 1.85
N THR A 449 19.74 -9.73 1.05
CA THR A 449 18.63 -8.85 1.47
C THR A 449 17.27 -9.56 1.48
N PHE A 450 17.07 -10.57 0.63
CA PHE A 450 15.88 -11.42 0.67
C PHE A 450 15.85 -12.21 1.98
N GLU A 451 16.96 -12.90 2.29
CA GLU A 451 17.10 -13.68 3.53
C GLU A 451 16.89 -12.82 4.78
N LYS A 452 17.48 -11.61 4.82
CA LYS A 452 17.30 -10.66 5.93
C LYS A 452 15.84 -10.22 6.12
N ARG A 453 15.03 -10.24 5.06
CA ARG A 453 13.66 -9.71 5.06
C ARG A 453 12.58 -10.79 5.11
N LYS A 454 12.92 -12.08 5.05
CA LYS A 454 11.95 -13.19 4.93
C LYS A 454 10.79 -13.13 5.95
N ASP A 455 11.09 -12.73 7.18
CA ASP A 455 10.11 -12.64 8.28
C ASP A 455 9.46 -11.24 8.39
N SER A 456 9.84 -10.28 7.55
CA SER A 456 9.30 -8.92 7.57
C SER A 456 7.92 -8.87 6.90
N MET A 457 6.85 -9.07 7.67
CA MET A 457 5.47 -9.04 7.15
C MET A 457 5.11 -7.74 6.43
N ASN A 458 5.73 -6.63 6.84
CA ASN A 458 5.55 -5.30 6.23
C ASN A 458 6.31 -5.13 4.91
N SER A 459 7.22 -6.05 4.56
CA SER A 459 7.88 -6.05 3.26
C SER A 459 7.01 -6.79 2.24
N VAL A 460 6.83 -6.19 1.05
CA VAL A 460 6.20 -6.84 -0.11
C VAL A 460 6.76 -8.23 -0.29
N TYR A 461 5.90 -9.23 -0.48
CA TYR A 461 6.30 -10.64 -0.50
C TYR A 461 7.40 -10.92 -1.55
N VAL A 462 7.28 -10.33 -2.75
CA VAL A 462 8.31 -10.40 -3.82
C VAL A 462 9.64 -9.70 -3.50
N ASN A 463 9.77 -9.03 -2.35
CA ASN A 463 11.04 -8.44 -1.86
C ASN A 463 11.66 -9.20 -0.70
N ARG A 464 11.01 -10.29 -0.25
CA ARG A 464 11.46 -11.10 0.88
C ARG A 464 11.36 -12.60 0.65
N ASN A 465 10.79 -13.02 -0.47
CA ASN A 465 10.79 -14.39 -0.95
C ASN A 465 11.31 -14.41 -2.40
N ILE A 466 12.36 -15.20 -2.65
CA ILE A 466 13.03 -15.26 -3.95
C ILE A 466 12.17 -15.97 -5.01
N ASP A 467 11.46 -17.02 -4.63
CA ASP A 467 10.57 -17.77 -5.53
C ASP A 467 9.40 -16.89 -6.00
N ALA A 468 8.88 -16.04 -5.12
CA ALA A 468 7.87 -15.05 -5.45
C ALA A 468 8.39 -13.97 -6.41
N ALA A 469 9.65 -13.53 -6.24
CA ALA A 469 10.27 -12.61 -7.18
C ALA A 469 10.44 -13.26 -8.57
N ILE A 470 10.90 -14.51 -8.63
CA ILE A 470 11.06 -15.26 -9.88
C ILE A 470 9.71 -15.45 -10.55
N ASN A 471 8.68 -15.92 -9.82
CA ASN A 471 7.33 -16.09 -10.36
C ASN A 471 6.76 -14.79 -10.97
N LEU A 472 6.96 -13.64 -10.31
CA LEU A 472 6.54 -12.35 -10.85
C LEU A 472 7.27 -11.99 -12.16
N ILE A 473 8.57 -12.28 -12.26
CA ILE A 473 9.36 -12.07 -13.48
C ILE A 473 8.80 -12.89 -14.63
N GLU A 474 8.49 -14.16 -14.40
CA GLU A 474 7.94 -15.05 -15.43
C GLU A 474 6.55 -14.60 -15.90
N ARG A 475 5.68 -14.23 -14.96
CA ARG A 475 4.34 -13.69 -15.27
C ARG A 475 4.45 -12.40 -16.09
N ALA A 476 5.27 -11.45 -15.67
CA ALA A 476 5.47 -10.20 -16.39
C ALA A 476 6.07 -10.42 -17.80
N ASP A 477 7.06 -11.31 -17.94
CA ASP A 477 7.65 -11.68 -19.23
C ASP A 477 6.62 -12.29 -20.19
N SER A 478 5.83 -13.25 -19.69
CA SER A 478 4.77 -13.91 -20.45
C SER A 478 3.69 -12.92 -20.90
N TYR A 479 3.16 -12.11 -19.98
CA TYR A 479 2.12 -11.15 -20.29
C TYR A 479 2.60 -10.07 -21.25
N LEU A 480 3.81 -9.55 -21.06
CA LEU A 480 4.36 -8.52 -21.94
C LEU A 480 4.53 -9.04 -23.37
N THR A 481 4.93 -10.30 -23.54
CA THR A 481 5.05 -10.94 -24.86
C THR A 481 3.73 -10.91 -25.63
N ILE A 482 2.61 -11.20 -24.95
CA ILE A 482 1.26 -11.15 -25.56
C ILE A 482 0.97 -9.74 -26.09
N PHE A 483 1.22 -8.70 -25.28
CA PHE A 483 0.92 -7.31 -25.67
C PHE A 483 1.86 -6.74 -26.74
N GLU A 484 3.11 -7.19 -26.78
CA GLU A 484 4.05 -6.84 -27.85
C GLU A 484 3.63 -7.45 -29.20
N GLU A 485 3.07 -8.66 -29.20
CA GLU A 485 2.52 -9.29 -30.41
C GLU A 485 1.28 -8.54 -30.93
N GLU A 486 0.36 -8.18 -30.04
CA GLU A 486 -0.82 -7.38 -30.38
C GLU A 486 -0.43 -6.01 -30.97
N SER A 487 0.54 -5.32 -30.35
CA SER A 487 1.02 -4.01 -30.80
C SER A 487 1.65 -4.08 -32.20
N ARG A 488 2.39 -5.16 -32.50
CA ARG A 488 2.94 -5.43 -33.84
C ARG A 488 1.83 -5.68 -34.87
N MET A 489 0.80 -6.45 -34.51
CA MET A 489 -0.35 -6.71 -35.38
C MET A 489 -1.15 -5.43 -35.69
N ASN A 490 -1.36 -4.57 -34.69
CA ASN A 490 -2.07 -3.30 -34.86
C ASN A 490 -1.30 -2.32 -35.75
N THR A 491 0.01 -2.20 -35.54
CA THR A 491 0.88 -1.34 -36.39
C THR A 491 0.90 -1.84 -37.84
N GLY A 492 0.95 -3.16 -38.05
CA GLY A 492 0.88 -3.77 -39.38
C GLY A 492 -0.43 -3.47 -40.12
N ARG A 493 -1.58 -3.48 -39.41
CA ARG A 493 -2.89 -3.15 -39.99
C ARG A 493 -2.99 -1.68 -40.41
N SER A 494 -2.55 -0.76 -39.55
CA SER A 494 -2.59 0.68 -39.84
C SER A 494 -1.79 1.04 -41.10
N ASN A 495 -0.65 0.36 -41.33
CA ASN A 495 0.19 0.57 -42.51
C ASN A 495 -0.40 -0.04 -43.81
N MET A 496 -1.33 -0.99 -43.73
CA MET A 496 -1.99 -1.56 -44.93
C MET A 496 -3.21 -0.74 -45.38
N THR A 497 -3.77 0.07 -44.48
CA THR A 497 -4.94 0.92 -44.75
C THR A 497 -4.59 2.32 -45.26
N GLN A 498 -3.31 2.69 -45.22
CA GLN A 498 -2.76 3.93 -45.80
C GLN A 498 -2.19 3.62 -47.19
#